data_AF-A0A1T3MMX4-F1
#
_entry.id   AF-A0A1T3MMX4-F1
#
_cell.length_a   1.000
_cell.length_b   1.000
_cell.length_c   1.000
_cell.angle_alpha   90.00
_cell.angle_beta   90.00
_cell.angle_gamma   90.00
#
_symmetry.space_group_name_H-M   'P 1'
#
loop_
_entity.id
_entity.type
_entity.pdbx_description
1 polymer ?
#
loop_
_entity_poly.entity_id
_entity_poly.type
_entity_poly.pdbx_seq_one_letter_code
_entity_poly.pdbx_strand_id
1 'polypeptide(L)'
;MKINQFFKTNALAIAAIIFAGTTMSFKLAEKKAAPVTYFYNSSLTSAGAFADPSHWQATELPGCETEGERPCKIIVPDGSSINAVLSGKTNAQVLSISMDRRP
;
A
#
# COMPACT_ATOMS: atom_id res chain seq x y z
N MET A 1 37.75 -68.20 4.68
CA MET A 1 36.86 -67.34 3.87
C MET A 1 36.76 -66.01 4.62
N LYS A 2 37.35 -64.87 4.21
CA LYS A 2 37.17 -64.05 2.99
C LYS A 2 35.70 -63.75 2.68
N ILE A 3 35.26 -62.56 3.10
CA ILE A 3 34.29 -61.61 2.49
C ILE A 3 34.67 -60.26 3.14
N ASN A 4 35.63 -59.51 2.60
CA ASN A 4 35.52 -58.50 1.55
C ASN A 4 34.42 -57.44 1.76
N GLN A 5 34.93 -56.21 1.93
CA GLN A 5 34.41 -54.96 1.38
C GLN A 5 33.10 -54.44 1.98
N PHE A 6 33.15 -53.26 2.59
CA PHE A 6 32.80 -52.04 1.87
C PHE A 6 32.99 -50.78 2.76
N PHE A 7 33.66 -49.77 2.18
CA PHE A 7 33.75 -48.37 2.66
C PHE A 7 34.49 -48.16 3.99
N LYS A 8 35.81 -47.94 4.05
CA LYS A 8 36.59 -46.90 3.35
C LYS A 8 35.91 -45.52 3.44
N THR A 9 36.65 -44.59 4.05
CA THR A 9 36.77 -43.20 3.59
C THR A 9 36.03 -42.15 4.43
N ASN A 10 36.84 -41.42 5.21
CA ASN A 10 36.76 -39.98 5.50
C ASN A 10 35.64 -39.48 6.43
N ALA A 11 35.92 -39.52 7.74
CA ALA A 11 35.39 -38.52 8.68
C ALA A 11 36.15 -37.19 8.45
N LEU A 12 35.87 -36.55 7.32
CA LEU A 12 36.37 -35.23 6.94
C LEU A 12 35.33 -34.16 7.26
N ALA A 13 35.86 -33.02 7.71
CA ALA A 13 35.26 -31.69 7.68
C ALA A 13 34.27 -31.34 8.80
N ILE A 14 34.86 -30.88 9.92
CA ILE A 14 34.27 -29.86 10.78
C ILE A 14 34.10 -28.60 9.92
N ALA A 15 32.92 -28.44 9.31
CA ALA A 15 32.54 -27.21 8.63
C ALA A 15 32.16 -26.18 9.71
N ALA A 16 33.10 -25.29 10.01
CA ALA A 16 32.86 -24.07 10.76
C ALA A 16 31.86 -23.21 9.97
N ILE A 17 30.60 -23.22 10.38
CA ILE A 17 29.59 -22.28 9.89
C ILE A 17 29.86 -20.96 10.60
N ILE A 18 30.76 -20.17 10.03
CA ILE A 18 30.85 -18.74 10.32
C ILE A 18 29.57 -18.14 9.75
N PHE A 19 28.56 -17.96 10.61
CA PHE A 19 27.47 -17.04 10.33
C PHE A 19 28.08 -15.64 10.33
N ALA A 20 28.64 -15.27 9.18
CA ALA A 20 28.98 -13.90 8.88
C ALA A 20 27.68 -13.12 8.98
N GLY A 21 27.53 -12.40 10.10
CA GLY A 21 26.51 -11.40 10.33
C GLY A 21 26.66 -10.32 9.27
N THR A 22 26.14 -10.57 8.08
CA THR A 22 25.64 -9.51 7.25
C THR A 22 24.31 -9.13 7.89
N THR A 23 24.36 -8.22 8.85
CA THR A 23 23.25 -7.29 9.02
C THR A 23 23.19 -6.56 7.69
N MET A 24 22.49 -7.15 6.71
CA MET A 24 22.01 -6.40 5.58
C MET A 24 21.15 -5.33 6.23
N SER A 25 21.77 -4.19 6.45
CA SER A 25 21.11 -2.97 6.81
C SER A 25 20.07 -2.84 5.72
N PHE A 26 18.83 -3.20 6.05
CA PHE A 26 17.68 -2.83 5.27
C PHE A 26 17.68 -1.30 5.33
N LYS A 27 18.51 -0.67 4.50
CA LYS A 27 18.09 0.46 3.72
C LYS A 27 16.96 -0.09 2.88
N LEU A 28 15.81 -0.23 3.53
CA LEU A 28 14.52 -0.09 2.90
C LEU A 28 14.67 1.29 2.27
N ALA A 29 15.15 1.33 1.03
CA ALA A 29 15.02 2.51 0.20
C ALA A 29 13.54 2.82 0.33
N GLU A 30 13.21 3.89 1.06
CA GLU A 30 11.85 4.36 1.22
C GLU A 30 11.36 4.53 -0.21
N LYS A 31 10.68 3.50 -0.71
CA LYS A 31 10.04 3.54 -2.01
C LYS A 31 8.92 4.51 -1.74
N LYS A 32 9.20 5.81 -1.94
CA LYS A 32 8.22 6.89 -1.89
C LYS A 32 7.04 6.34 -2.67
N ALA A 33 5.98 5.98 -1.96
CA ALA A 33 4.84 5.35 -2.61
C ALA A 33 4.33 6.38 -3.61
N ALA A 34 4.25 6.02 -4.89
CA ALA A 34 3.79 6.94 -5.93
C ALA A 34 2.39 7.49 -5.60
N PRO A 35 1.96 8.61 -6.19
CA PRO A 35 0.69 9.21 -5.84
C PRO A 35 -0.43 8.23 -6.17
N VAL A 36 -1.34 8.02 -5.22
CA VAL A 36 -2.45 7.07 -5.41
C VAL A 36 -3.72 7.87 -5.63
N THR A 37 -4.43 7.56 -6.71
CA THR A 37 -5.77 8.10 -6.94
C THR A 37 -6.78 7.25 -6.21
N TYR A 38 -7.61 7.87 -5.38
CA TYR A 38 -8.74 7.23 -4.73
C TYR A 38 -10.05 7.75 -5.32
N PHE A 39 -11.03 6.86 -5.46
CA PHE A 39 -12.34 7.14 -6.03
C PHE A 39 -13.40 7.00 -4.94
N TYR A 40 -14.30 7.98 -4.87
CA TYR A 40 -15.43 7.95 -3.96
C TYR A 40 -16.41 6.86 -4.42
N ASN A 41 -16.76 5.93 -3.54
CA ASN A 41 -17.56 4.74 -3.86
C ASN A 41 -18.92 4.68 -3.13
N SER A 42 -19.26 5.71 -2.37
CA SER A 42 -20.51 5.79 -1.62
C SER A 42 -21.52 6.75 -2.27
N SER A 43 -22.81 6.56 -1.99
CA SER A 43 -23.87 7.51 -2.34
C SER A 43 -24.16 8.52 -1.23
N LEU A 44 -23.53 8.38 -0.06
CA LEU A 44 -23.80 9.22 1.10
C LEU A 44 -23.30 10.65 0.90
N THR A 45 -24.11 11.63 1.31
CA THR A 45 -23.82 13.07 1.25
C THR A 45 -23.99 13.76 2.61
N SER A 46 -24.30 12.99 3.65
CA SER A 46 -24.41 13.49 5.03
C SER A 46 -23.12 14.16 5.49
N ALA A 47 -23.21 15.06 6.46
CA ALA A 47 -22.05 15.79 6.97
C ALA A 47 -20.93 14.82 7.41
N GLY A 48 -19.73 15.00 6.85
CA GLY A 48 -18.57 14.16 7.12
C GLY A 48 -18.45 12.90 6.25
N ALA A 49 -19.48 12.54 5.46
CA ALA A 49 -19.45 11.35 4.61
C ALA A 49 -18.28 11.36 3.62
N PHE A 50 -17.91 12.52 3.08
CA PHE A 50 -16.82 12.62 2.12
C PHE A 50 -15.44 12.48 2.77
N ALA A 51 -15.35 12.74 4.08
CA ALA A 51 -14.12 12.61 4.85
C ALA A 51 -13.92 11.20 5.44
N ASP A 52 -14.92 10.32 5.35
CA ASP A 52 -14.82 8.93 5.79
C ASP A 52 -13.98 8.11 4.78
N PRO A 53 -12.78 7.63 5.14
CA PRO A 53 -11.93 6.86 4.24
C PRO A 53 -12.57 5.54 3.75
N SER A 54 -13.57 5.00 4.44
CA SER A 54 -14.27 3.77 4.03
C SER A 54 -15.15 3.98 2.79
N HIS A 55 -15.47 5.24 2.46
CA HIS A 55 -16.19 5.61 1.24
C HIS A 55 -15.27 5.86 0.04
N TRP A 56 -14.03 5.40 0.11
CA TRP A 56 -13.04 5.57 -0.94
C TRP A 56 -12.31 4.27 -1.25
N GLN A 57 -11.90 4.10 -2.51
CA GLN A 57 -11.14 2.94 -2.97
C GLN A 57 -10.08 3.33 -3.99
N ALA A 58 -8.99 2.57 -4.02
CA ALA A 58 -7.90 2.77 -4.99
C ALA A 58 -8.17 2.13 -6.37
N THR A 59 -9.27 1.37 -6.49
CA THR A 59 -9.70 0.81 -7.78
C THR A 59 -10.53 1.84 -8.53
N GLU A 60 -10.17 2.06 -9.80
CA GLU A 60 -10.87 2.98 -10.69
C GLU A 60 -12.36 2.66 -10.77
N LEU A 61 -13.16 3.73 -10.68
CA LEU A 61 -14.61 3.66 -10.79
C LEU A 61 -15.08 4.59 -11.92
N PRO A 62 -15.86 4.10 -12.89
CA PRO A 62 -16.42 4.94 -13.94
C PRO A 62 -17.43 5.94 -13.38
N GLY A 63 -17.87 6.89 -14.22
CA GLY A 63 -18.90 7.86 -13.86
C GLY A 63 -18.39 9.07 -13.09
N CYS A 64 -17.13 9.46 -13.29
CA CYS A 64 -16.71 10.83 -13.01
C CYS A 64 -17.24 11.75 -14.10
N GLU A 65 -17.91 12.81 -13.69
CA GLU A 65 -18.45 13.87 -14.53
C GLU A 65 -17.86 15.22 -14.11
N THR A 66 -18.13 16.28 -14.87
CA THR A 66 -17.64 17.62 -14.52
C THR A 66 -18.49 18.28 -13.43
N GLU A 67 -19.74 17.85 -13.27
CA GLU A 67 -20.73 18.42 -12.34
C GLU A 67 -21.35 17.33 -11.46
N GLY A 68 -21.91 17.73 -10.32
CA GLY A 68 -22.53 16.83 -9.34
C GLY A 68 -22.20 17.19 -7.90
N GLU A 69 -22.94 16.59 -6.97
CA GLU A 69 -22.92 16.92 -5.54
C GLU A 69 -21.89 16.11 -4.74
N ARG A 70 -21.35 15.03 -5.34
CA ARG A 70 -20.40 14.13 -4.70
C ARG A 70 -18.99 14.30 -5.29
N PRO A 71 -17.93 14.09 -4.49
CA PRO A 71 -16.58 14.05 -5.05
C PRO A 71 -16.44 12.82 -5.96
N CYS A 72 -15.65 12.91 -7.04
CA CYS A 72 -15.34 11.71 -7.82
C CYS A 72 -14.05 11.03 -7.38
N LYS A 73 -12.93 11.76 -7.44
CA LYS A 73 -11.61 11.20 -7.11
C LYS A 73 -10.71 12.23 -6.43
N ILE A 74 -9.72 11.77 -5.69
CA ILE A 74 -8.66 12.60 -5.07
C ILE A 74 -7.32 11.95 -5.33
N ILE A 75 -6.26 12.77 -5.39
CA ILE A 75 -4.89 12.29 -5.43
C ILE A 75 -4.31 12.39 -4.03
N VAL A 76 -3.87 11.24 -3.49
CA VAL A 76 -3.13 11.17 -2.23
C VAL A 76 -1.63 11.27 -2.55
N PRO A 77 -0.92 12.29 -2.03
CA PRO A 77 0.51 12.47 -2.28
C PRO A 77 1.38 11.34 -1.72
N ASP A 78 2.58 11.22 -2.26
CA ASP A 78 3.56 10.22 -1.86
C ASP A 78 3.86 10.26 -0.36
N GLY A 79 3.84 9.09 0.27
CA GLY A 79 4.08 8.96 1.71
C GLY A 79 2.94 9.47 2.59
N SER A 80 1.81 9.90 2.01
CA SER A 80 0.57 10.19 2.76
C SER A 80 -0.40 9.02 2.72
N SER A 81 -1.41 9.07 3.59
CA SER A 81 -2.55 8.13 3.58
C SER A 81 -3.83 8.89 3.26
N ILE A 82 -4.83 8.19 2.74
CA ILE A 82 -6.15 8.79 2.53
C ILE A 82 -6.74 9.37 3.82
N ASN A 83 -6.53 8.69 4.96
CA ASN A 83 -6.96 9.20 6.27
C ASN A 83 -6.27 10.52 6.63
N ALA A 84 -4.97 10.65 6.35
CA ALA A 84 -4.25 11.91 6.59
C ALA A 84 -4.74 13.05 5.69
N VAL A 85 -5.15 12.73 4.45
CA VAL A 85 -5.73 13.72 3.52
C VAL A 85 -7.14 14.14 3.95
N LEU A 86 -7.96 13.23 4.48
CA LEU A 86 -9.38 13.48 4.76
C LEU A 86 -9.68 13.93 6.19
N SER A 87 -8.86 13.53 7.17
CA SER A 87 -9.13 13.75 8.59
C SER A 87 -9.39 15.23 8.92
N GLY A 88 -10.46 15.49 9.67
CA GLY A 88 -10.87 16.82 10.09
C GLY A 88 -11.47 17.71 8.99
N LYS A 89 -11.61 17.22 7.75
CA LYS A 89 -12.24 17.98 6.66
C LYS A 89 -13.76 17.85 6.69
N THR A 90 -14.43 18.96 6.36
CA THR A 90 -15.85 18.98 6.03
C THR A 90 -16.08 18.50 4.60
N ASN A 91 -17.33 18.16 4.27
CA ASN A 91 -17.70 17.80 2.90
C ASN A 91 -17.30 18.88 1.88
N ALA A 92 -17.54 20.16 2.17
CA ALA A 92 -17.14 21.27 1.31
C ALA A 92 -15.62 21.32 1.08
N GLN A 93 -14.82 21.06 2.11
CA GLN A 93 -13.36 21.02 1.99
C GLN A 93 -12.89 19.82 1.17
N VAL A 94 -13.53 18.64 1.33
CA VAL A 94 -13.21 17.47 0.49
C VAL A 94 -13.61 17.72 -0.97
N LEU A 95 -14.77 18.35 -1.22
CA LEU A 95 -15.20 18.75 -2.57
C LEU A 95 -14.23 19.76 -3.21
N SER A 96 -13.54 20.59 -2.44
CA SER A 96 -12.58 21.56 -2.98
C SER A 96 -11.26 20.92 -3.44
N ILE A 97 -10.91 19.75 -2.90
CA ILE A 97 -9.69 19.00 -3.26
C ILE A 97 -9.98 17.81 -4.18
N SER A 98 -11.25 17.48 -4.41
CA SER A 98 -11.64 16.43 -5.34
C SER A 98 -11.50 16.89 -6.77
N MET A 99 -10.98 16.00 -7.60
CA MET A 99 -11.03 16.10 -9.05
C MET A 99 -12.34 15.48 -9.52
N ASP A 100 -13.00 16.17 -10.45
CA ASP A 100 -14.29 15.79 -11.01
C ASP A 100 -15.38 15.60 -9.94
N ARG A 101 -16.59 15.29 -10.40
CA ARG A 101 -17.80 15.17 -9.60
C ARG A 101 -18.54 13.88 -9.93
N ARG A 102 -19.43 13.49 -9.03
CA ARG A 102 -20.44 12.45 -9.27
C ARG A 102 -21.82 13.04 -8.99
N PRO A 103 -22.84 12.70 -9.79
CA PRO A 103 -24.22 13.11 -9.55
C PRO A 103 -24.77 12.56 -8.23
#